data_AF-A0A0J6F424-F1
#
_entry.id   AF-A0A0J6F424-F1
#
_cell.length_a   1.000
_cell.length_b   1.000
_cell.length_c   1.000
_cell.angle_alpha   90.00
_cell.angle_beta   90.00
_cell.angle_gamma   90.00
#
_symmetry.space_group_name_H-M   'P 1'
#
loop_
_entity.id
_entity.type
_entity.pdbx_description
1 polymer ?
#
loop_
_entity_poly.entity_id
_entity_poly.type
_entity_poly.pdbx_seq_one_letter_code
_entity_poly.pdbx_strand_id
1 'polypeptide(L)'
;MVSTYKLEEELIRKASEEYSQRTCANEKVSVATLAREYKVSYHRLRRRILNVPSRSTRKRTNLRLTEEQYKALYEYLELLGKEGTSVTPQMLRDTANSILRESHTDPNTPPPTVGKGWQYRFIEMHPHYFPNIKVRKNESRLGPLRDSLTSQVDQTT
;
A
#
# COMPACT_ATOMS: atom_id res chain seq x y z
N MET A 1 4.17 -3.88 -15.46
CA MET A 1 5.03 -4.93 -14.88
C MET A 1 4.65 -5.15 -13.42
N VAL A 2 4.42 -6.41 -13.02
CA VAL A 2 4.14 -6.77 -11.62
C VAL A 2 5.45 -6.74 -10.84
N SER A 3 5.47 -6.05 -9.70
CA SER A 3 6.65 -6.00 -8.83
C SER A 3 7.02 -7.41 -8.35
N THR A 4 8.31 -7.74 -8.38
CA THR A 4 8.88 -9.00 -7.86
C THR A 4 8.37 -9.32 -6.44
N TYR A 5 8.30 -8.31 -5.58
CA TYR A 5 7.75 -8.42 -4.23
C TYR A 5 6.29 -8.92 -4.21
N LYS A 6 5.44 -8.48 -5.15
CA LYS A 6 4.03 -8.90 -5.19
C LYS A 6 3.90 -10.36 -5.61
N LEU A 7 4.73 -10.81 -6.56
CA LEU A 7 4.81 -12.21 -6.97
C LEU A 7 5.27 -13.10 -5.80
N GLU A 8 6.29 -12.69 -5.06
CA GLU A 8 6.75 -13.42 -3.87
C GLU A 8 5.66 -13.50 -2.79
N GLU A 9 4.95 -12.40 -2.50
CA GLU A 9 3.85 -12.42 -1.53
C GLU A 9 2.71 -13.36 -1.95
N GLU A 10 2.44 -13.47 -3.25
CA GLU A 10 1.46 -14.42 -3.78
C GLU A 10 1.88 -15.87 -3.56
N LEU A 11 3.15 -16.19 -3.80
CA LEU A 11 3.69 -17.53 -3.51
C LEU A 11 3.62 -17.86 -2.01
N ILE A 12 3.96 -16.90 -1.16
CA ILE A 12 3.89 -17.09 0.29
C ILE A 12 2.43 -17.28 0.73
N ARG A 13 1.47 -16.57 0.13
CA ARG A 13 0.04 -16.75 0.39
C ARG A 13 -0.40 -18.17 0.07
N LYS A 14 -0.10 -18.67 -1.14
CA LYS A 14 -0.41 -20.04 -1.55
C LYS A 14 0.21 -21.08 -0.60
N ALA A 15 1.49 -20.92 -0.26
CA ALA A 15 2.15 -21.80 0.70
C ALA A 15 1.48 -21.75 2.10
N SER A 16 1.03 -20.58 2.56
CA SER A 16 0.33 -20.47 3.85
C SER A 16 -1.06 -21.10 3.85
N GLU A 17 -1.78 -21.01 2.72
CA GLU A 17 -3.07 -21.66 2.52
C GLU A 17 -2.91 -23.18 2.52
N GLU A 18 -1.94 -23.70 1.77
CA GLU A 18 -1.63 -25.13 1.75
C GLU A 18 -1.22 -25.66 3.12
N TYR A 19 -0.37 -24.93 3.85
CA TYR A 19 -0.03 -25.29 5.23
C TYR A 19 -1.29 -25.43 6.11
N SER A 20 -2.24 -24.50 5.97
CA SER A 20 -3.48 -24.49 6.73
C SER A 20 -4.39 -25.67 6.34
N GLN A 21 -4.47 -25.99 5.04
CA GLN A 21 -5.23 -27.15 4.52
C GLN A 21 -4.65 -28.48 5.02
N ARG A 22 -3.32 -28.65 4.97
CA ARG A 22 -2.68 -29.87 5.47
C ARG A 22 -2.81 -30.00 6.98
N THR A 23 -2.74 -28.89 7.71
CA THR A 23 -2.98 -28.87 9.16
C THR A 23 -4.43 -29.27 9.50
N CYS A 24 -5.43 -28.80 8.76
CA CYS A 24 -6.82 -29.22 9.00
C CYS A 24 -7.08 -30.68 8.63
N ALA A 25 -6.28 -31.26 7.72
CA ALA A 25 -6.27 -32.69 7.40
C ALA A 25 -5.49 -33.55 8.41
N ASN A 26 -5.00 -32.98 9.53
CA ASN A 26 -4.14 -33.63 10.53
C ASN A 26 -2.79 -34.15 9.99
N GLU A 27 -2.33 -33.63 8.85
CA GLU A 27 -1.01 -33.93 8.31
C GLU A 27 0.06 -33.06 9.00
N LYS A 28 1.11 -33.68 9.52
CA LYS A 28 2.24 -32.94 10.11
C LYS A 28 3.17 -32.44 9.01
N VAL A 29 3.11 -31.14 8.74
CA VAL A 29 3.97 -30.50 7.72
C VAL A 29 4.96 -29.53 8.35
N SER A 30 6.22 -29.65 7.93
CA SER A 30 7.26 -28.72 8.33
C SER A 30 7.23 -27.47 7.45
N VAL A 31 7.13 -26.29 8.10
CA VAL A 31 7.21 -24.98 7.42
C VAL A 31 8.49 -24.83 6.60
N ALA A 32 9.59 -25.46 7.03
CA ALA A 32 10.87 -25.40 6.32
C ALA A 32 10.83 -26.16 4.98
N THR A 33 10.14 -27.30 4.94
CA THR A 33 9.98 -28.09 3.70
C THR A 33 9.13 -27.31 2.70
N LEU A 34 7.99 -26.78 3.17
CA LEU A 34 7.07 -26.01 2.33
C LEU A 34 7.73 -24.73 1.79
N ALA A 35 8.57 -24.05 2.59
CA ALA A 35 9.32 -22.90 2.12
C ALA A 35 10.29 -23.24 0.97
N ARG A 36 10.92 -24.43 1.01
CA ARG A 36 11.83 -24.89 -0.05
C ARG A 36 11.08 -25.26 -1.33
N GLU A 37 9.94 -25.94 -1.21
CA GLU A 37 9.07 -26.30 -2.34
C GLU A 37 8.62 -25.05 -3.12
N TYR A 38 8.19 -24.03 -2.39
CA TYR A 38 7.73 -22.77 -2.97
C TYR A 38 8.86 -21.79 -3.31
N LYS A 39 10.12 -22.12 -2.99
CA LYS A 39 11.29 -21.24 -3.14
C LYS A 39 11.10 -19.87 -2.48
N VAL A 40 10.46 -19.84 -1.31
CA VAL A 40 10.17 -18.63 -0.52
C VAL A 40 10.99 -18.58 0.77
N SER A 41 11.16 -17.39 1.33
CA SER A 41 11.82 -17.23 2.63
C SER A 41 11.01 -17.88 3.76
N TYR A 42 11.66 -18.79 4.49
CA TYR A 42 11.10 -19.43 5.70
C TYR A 42 10.52 -18.41 6.68
N HIS A 43 11.25 -17.34 6.99
CA HIS A 43 10.80 -16.34 7.96
C HIS A 43 9.53 -15.62 7.51
N ARG A 44 9.39 -15.34 6.20
CA ARG A 44 8.19 -14.69 5.67
C ARG A 44 6.98 -15.63 5.69
N LEU A 45 7.17 -16.89 5.32
CA LEU A 45 6.13 -17.92 5.39
C LEU A 45 5.65 -18.13 6.83
N ARG A 46 6.57 -18.34 7.77
CA ARG A 46 6.24 -18.47 9.20
C ARG A 46 5.44 -17.28 9.72
N ARG A 47 5.81 -16.05 9.32
CA ARG A 47 5.06 -14.84 9.70
C ARG A 47 3.63 -14.83 9.14
N ARG A 48 3.41 -15.32 7.91
CA ARG A 48 2.05 -15.42 7.34
C ARG A 48 1.21 -16.48 8.05
N ILE A 49 1.80 -17.62 8.39
CA ILE A 49 1.13 -18.65 9.20
C ILE A 49 0.71 -18.10 10.58
N LEU A 50 1.55 -17.25 11.19
CA LEU A 50 1.23 -16.54 12.43
C LEU A 50 0.30 -15.31 12.21
N ASN A 51 -0.38 -15.22 11.06
CA ASN A 51 -1.30 -14.13 10.70
C ASN A 51 -0.70 -12.72 10.77
N VAL A 52 0.63 -12.60 10.64
CA VAL A 52 1.29 -11.30 10.62
C VAL A 52 1.15 -10.69 9.22
N PRO A 53 0.61 -9.47 9.06
CA PRO A 53 0.36 -8.89 7.76
C PRO A 53 1.65 -8.56 7.00
N SER A 54 1.55 -8.50 5.67
CA SER A 54 2.65 -8.15 4.78
C SER A 54 2.86 -6.65 4.73
N ARG A 55 3.95 -6.20 4.09
CA ARG A 55 4.14 -4.76 3.85
C ARG A 55 3.02 -4.17 2.99
N SER A 56 2.42 -4.95 2.10
CA SER A 56 1.33 -4.52 1.23
C SER A 56 -0.04 -4.59 1.89
N THR A 57 -0.26 -5.53 2.82
CA THR A 57 -1.55 -5.70 3.49
C THR A 57 -1.65 -5.04 4.85
N ARG A 58 -0.51 -4.72 5.50
CA ARG A 58 -0.52 -4.05 6.80
C ARG A 58 -1.15 -2.66 6.70
N LYS A 59 -1.94 -2.29 7.71
CA LYS A 59 -2.41 -0.92 7.90
C LYS A 59 -1.21 0.01 7.96
N ARG A 60 -1.27 1.12 7.23
CA ARG A 60 -0.19 2.11 7.24
C ARG A 60 -0.08 2.70 8.64
N THR A 61 1.09 2.57 9.25
CA THR A 61 1.41 3.23 10.51
C THR A 61 1.52 4.74 10.26
N ASN A 62 1.06 5.57 11.20
CA ASN A 62 1.08 7.04 11.13
C ASN A 62 0.13 7.66 10.08
N LEU A 63 -1.06 7.08 9.89
CA LEU A 63 -2.14 7.79 9.20
C LEU A 63 -2.50 9.03 10.03
N ARG A 64 -2.56 10.19 9.35
CA ARG A 64 -2.89 11.47 10.00
C ARG A 64 -4.39 11.63 10.21
N LEU A 65 -5.19 11.03 9.32
CA LEU A 65 -6.64 11.04 9.42
C LEU A 65 -7.13 9.74 10.04
N THR A 66 -8.18 9.84 10.86
CA THR A 66 -8.93 8.68 11.37
C THR A 66 -9.81 8.09 10.26
N GLU A 67 -10.37 6.89 10.49
CA GLU A 67 -11.25 6.24 9.51
C GLU A 67 -12.52 7.07 9.23
N GLU A 68 -13.08 7.71 10.26
CA GLU A 68 -14.22 8.63 10.13
C GLU A 68 -13.88 9.88 9.32
N GLN A 69 -12.70 10.46 9.55
CA GLN A 69 -12.22 11.62 8.78
C GLN A 69 -11.95 11.24 7.32
N TYR A 70 -11.45 10.03 7.06
CA TYR A 70 -11.33 9.51 5.71
C TYR A 70 -12.71 9.33 5.05
N LYS A 71 -13.71 8.86 5.79
CA LYS A 71 -15.09 8.74 5.28
C LYS A 71 -15.63 10.10 4.84
N ALA A 72 -15.53 11.13 5.68
CA ALA A 72 -15.93 12.49 5.32
C ALA A 72 -15.19 13.02 4.07
N LEU A 73 -13.90 12.69 3.94
CA LEU A 73 -13.12 13.06 2.76
C LEU A 73 -13.61 12.33 1.50
N TYR A 74 -13.99 11.05 1.57
CA TYR A 74 -14.54 10.32 0.44
C TYR A 74 -15.92 10.85 0.02
N GLU A 75 -16.78 11.17 0.98
CA GLU A 75 -18.09 11.79 0.71
C GLU A 75 -17.93 13.14 -0.03
N TYR A 76 -16.95 13.95 0.37
CA TYR A 76 -16.59 15.18 -0.34
C TYR A 76 -16.17 14.92 -1.79
N LEU A 77 -15.35 13.90 -2.04
CA LEU A 77 -14.92 13.53 -3.40
C LEU A 77 -16.08 13.03 -4.25
N GLU A 78 -17.00 12.26 -3.67
CA GLU A 78 -18.19 11.78 -4.36
C GLU A 78 -19.14 12.92 -4.73
N LEU A 79 -19.31 13.91 -3.84
CA LEU A 79 -20.09 15.11 -4.11
C LEU A 79 -19.52 15.87 -5.33
N LEU A 80 -18.20 16.12 -5.33
CA LEU A 80 -17.55 16.80 -6.45
C LEU A 80 -17.64 15.99 -7.76
N GLY A 81 -17.58 14.65 -7.66
CA GLY A 81 -17.79 13.76 -8.79
C GLY A 81 -19.19 13.88 -9.38
N LYS A 82 -20.23 14.01 -8.54
CA LYS A 82 -21.62 14.23 -8.99
C LYS A 82 -21.82 15.60 -9.64
N GLU A 83 -21.12 16.62 -9.16
CA GLU A 83 -21.15 17.97 -9.72
C GLU A 83 -20.34 18.11 -11.02
N GLY A 84 -19.53 17.11 -11.37
CA GLY A 84 -18.64 17.16 -12.53
C GLY A 84 -17.38 18.02 -12.32
N THR A 85 -17.11 18.44 -11.08
CA THR A 85 -15.96 19.28 -10.74
C THR A 85 -14.71 18.42 -10.56
N SER A 86 -13.65 18.75 -11.31
CA SER A 86 -12.36 18.07 -11.15
C SER A 86 -11.65 18.53 -9.87
N VAL A 87 -11.37 17.59 -8.97
CA VAL A 87 -10.68 17.86 -7.70
C VAL A 87 -9.19 18.09 -7.93
N THR A 88 -8.66 19.24 -7.53
CA THR A 88 -7.22 19.48 -7.61
C THR A 88 -6.47 18.89 -6.40
N PRO A 89 -5.17 18.54 -6.52
CA PRO A 89 -4.38 18.05 -5.38
C PRO A 89 -4.33 19.05 -4.21
N GLN A 90 -4.40 20.34 -4.49
CA GLN A 90 -4.39 21.38 -3.48
C GLN A 90 -5.72 21.43 -2.73
N MET A 91 -6.86 21.39 -3.43
CA MET A 91 -8.19 21.28 -2.81
C MET A 91 -8.27 20.07 -1.88
N LEU A 92 -7.78 18.91 -2.33
CA LEU A 92 -7.75 17.70 -1.50
C LEU A 92 -6.94 17.90 -0.19
N ARG A 93 -5.79 18.56 -0.29
CA ARG A 93 -4.95 18.88 0.87
C ARG A 93 -5.67 19.83 1.83
N ASP A 94 -6.32 20.85 1.29
CA ASP A 94 -6.99 21.89 2.07
C ASP A 94 -8.22 21.35 2.77
N THR A 95 -9.04 20.53 2.11
CA THR A 95 -10.16 19.83 2.73
C THR A 95 -9.70 18.91 3.86
N ALA A 96 -8.64 18.12 3.63
CA ALA A 96 -8.09 17.25 4.67
C ALA A 96 -7.57 18.04 5.88
N ASN A 97 -6.93 19.19 5.67
CA ASN A 97 -6.50 20.06 6.75
C ASN A 97 -7.68 20.75 7.46
N SER A 98 -8.78 21.05 6.76
CA SER A 98 -9.99 21.60 7.41
C SER A 98 -10.61 20.59 8.36
N ILE A 99 -10.75 19.33 7.92
CA ILE A 99 -11.26 18.23 8.77
C ILE A 99 -10.38 18.05 10.02
N LEU A 100 -9.06 18.11 9.87
CA LEU A 100 -8.13 18.02 11.01
C LEU A 100 -8.24 19.22 11.94
N ARG A 101 -8.46 20.42 11.40
CA ARG A 101 -8.63 21.65 12.19
C ARG A 101 -9.95 21.66 12.95
N GLU A 102 -11.03 21.20 12.34
CA GLU A 102 -12.37 21.14 12.94
C GLU A 102 -12.44 20.10 14.06
N SER A 103 -11.72 18.98 13.91
CA SER A 103 -11.63 17.94 14.94
C SER A 103 -10.59 18.22 16.03
N HIS A 104 -9.84 19.32 15.93
CA HIS A 104 -8.82 19.68 16.89
C HIS A 104 -9.43 20.33 18.13
N THR A 105 -9.27 19.68 19.29
CA THR A 105 -9.88 20.13 20.55
C THR A 105 -8.92 20.93 21.43
N ASP A 106 -7.60 20.77 21.26
CA ASP A 106 -6.62 21.35 22.18
C ASP A 106 -6.33 22.83 21.88
N PRO A 107 -6.64 23.78 22.78
CA PRO A 107 -6.44 25.21 22.51
C PRO A 107 -4.97 25.64 22.54
N ASN A 108 -4.10 24.84 23.17
CA ASN A 108 -2.69 25.19 23.39
C ASN A 108 -1.74 24.68 22.30
N THR A 109 -2.24 23.85 21.38
CA THR A 109 -1.42 23.28 20.30
C THR A 109 -2.03 23.66 18.95
N PRO A 110 -1.21 23.92 17.93
CA PRO A 110 -1.73 24.14 16.58
C PRO A 110 -2.35 22.83 16.05
N PRO A 111 -3.42 22.91 15.24
CA PRO A 111 -4.04 21.73 14.67
C PRO A 111 -3.05 20.95 13.80
N PRO A 112 -3.10 19.60 13.81
CA PRO A 112 -2.24 18.79 12.97
C PRO A 112 -2.54 19.04 11.49
N THR A 113 -1.50 18.98 10.65
CA THR A 113 -1.63 19.11 9.20
C THR A 113 -1.10 17.89 8.46
N VAL A 114 -1.63 17.63 7.26
CA VAL A 114 -1.12 16.56 6.40
C VAL A 114 0.27 16.92 5.84
N GLY A 115 1.15 15.92 5.69
CA GLY A 115 2.50 16.14 5.16
C GLY A 115 2.52 16.65 3.72
N LYS A 116 3.57 17.37 3.29
CA LYS A 116 3.64 18.06 1.98
C LYS A 116 3.35 17.20 0.74
N GLY A 117 3.67 15.90 0.77
CA GLY A 117 3.43 14.96 -0.33
C GLY A 117 2.20 14.07 -0.15
N TRP A 118 1.38 14.32 0.87
CA TRP A 118 0.26 13.46 1.23
C TRP A 118 -0.78 13.39 0.10
N GLN A 119 -1.14 14.53 -0.50
CA GLN A 119 -2.13 14.60 -1.57
C GLN A 119 -1.76 13.76 -2.80
N TYR A 120 -0.49 13.79 -3.22
CA TYR A 120 -0.03 12.98 -4.36
C TYR A 120 -0.07 11.48 -4.04
N ARG A 121 0.36 11.10 -2.83
CA ARG A 121 0.28 9.71 -2.37
C ARG A 121 -1.17 9.23 -2.26
N PHE A 122 -2.08 10.11 -1.86
CA PHE A 122 -3.51 9.81 -1.78
C PHE A 122 -4.10 9.56 -3.17
N ILE A 123 -3.78 10.43 -4.14
CA ILE A 123 -4.19 10.29 -5.54
C ILE A 123 -3.67 8.99 -6.15
N GLU A 124 -2.39 8.66 -5.93
CA GLU A 124 -1.79 7.39 -6.41
C GLU A 124 -2.48 6.15 -5.85
N MET A 125 -3.02 6.22 -4.63
CA MET A 125 -3.74 5.12 -4.00
C MET A 125 -5.18 4.97 -4.50
N HIS A 126 -5.80 6.07 -4.96
CA HIS A 126 -7.21 6.09 -5.35
C HIS A 126 -7.40 6.61 -6.79
N PRO A 127 -6.83 5.92 -7.79
CA PRO A 127 -6.85 6.40 -9.17
C PRO A 127 -8.27 6.55 -9.75
N HIS A 128 -9.26 5.84 -9.20
CA HIS A 128 -10.66 5.90 -9.65
C HIS A 128 -11.31 7.27 -9.41
N TYR A 129 -10.93 7.99 -8.34
CA TYR A 129 -11.43 9.36 -8.09
C TYR A 129 -10.69 10.42 -8.93
N PHE A 130 -9.53 10.08 -9.50
CA PHE A 130 -8.64 11.05 -10.16
C PHE A 130 -8.15 10.57 -11.53
N PRO A 131 -9.05 10.23 -12.47
CA PRO A 131 -8.67 9.66 -13.77
C PRO A 131 -7.77 10.59 -14.60
N ASN A 132 -7.92 11.91 -14.40
CA ASN A 132 -7.25 12.94 -15.21
C ASN A 132 -5.93 13.44 -14.60
N ILE A 133 -5.58 13.02 -13.38
CA ILE A 133 -4.38 13.51 -12.68
C ILE A 133 -3.21 12.55 -12.89
N LYS A 134 -2.22 12.97 -13.68
CA LYS A 134 -0.95 12.25 -13.83
C LYS A 134 0.03 12.72 -12.76
N VAL A 135 0.28 11.90 -11.75
CA VAL A 135 1.34 12.15 -10.76
C VAL A 135 2.70 11.91 -11.43
N ARG A 136 3.58 12.91 -11.42
CA ARG A 136 4.95 12.77 -11.94
C ARG A 136 5.72 11.80 -11.03
N LYS A 137 6.09 10.64 -11.56
CA LYS A 137 7.02 9.74 -10.88
C LYS A 137 8.43 10.30 -11.04
N ASN A 138 9.15 10.49 -9.94
CA ASN A 138 10.57 10.83 -9.97
C ASN A 138 11.37 9.58 -10.36
N GLU A 139 11.37 9.23 -11.65
CA GLU A 139 12.11 8.08 -12.21
C GLU A 139 13.63 8.31 -12.26
N SER A 140 14.08 9.55 -12.03
CA SER A 140 15.45 10.03 -12.25
C SER A 140 16.53 9.37 -11.38
N ARG A 141 16.17 8.65 -10.30
CA ARG A 141 17.15 8.00 -9.41
C ARG A 141 17.29 6.48 -9.61
N LEU A 142 16.39 5.85 -10.38
CA LEU A 142 16.35 4.39 -10.56
C LEU A 142 16.65 3.96 -12.01
N GLY A 143 16.72 4.90 -12.96
CA GLY A 143 17.03 4.62 -14.36
C GLY A 143 18.38 3.93 -14.57
N PRO A 144 19.51 4.45 -14.04
CA PRO A 144 20.82 3.85 -14.33
C PRO A 144 21.01 2.46 -13.71
N LEU A 145 20.42 2.21 -12.54
CA LEU A 145 20.58 0.95 -11.81
C LEU A 145 19.74 -0.19 -12.38
N ARG A 146 18.54 0.12 -12.91
CA ARG A 146 17.64 -0.89 -13.52
C ARG A 146 18.22 -1.45 -14.82
N ASP A 147 18.84 -0.60 -15.63
CA ASP A 147 19.35 -0.96 -16.95
C ASP A 147 20.60 -1.84 -16.82
N SER A 148 21.42 -1.60 -15.77
CA SER A 148 22.57 -2.42 -15.40
C SER A 148 22.18 -3.83 -14.90
N LEU A 149 21.11 -3.97 -14.09
CA LEU A 149 20.66 -5.27 -13.58
C LEU A 149 19.96 -6.11 -14.66
N THR A 150 19.32 -5.48 -15.64
CA THR A 150 18.63 -6.20 -16.73
C THR A 150 19.65 -6.79 -17.71
N SER A 151 20.75 -6.09 -18.00
CA SER A 151 21.85 -6.61 -18.83
C SER A 151 22.59 -7.81 -18.22
N GLN A 152 22.55 -7.98 -16.90
CA GLN A 152 23.19 -9.12 -16.21
C GLN A 152 22.37 -10.41 -16.34
N VAL A 153 21.06 -10.32 -16.53
CA VAL A 153 20.18 -11.50 -16.65
C VAL A 153 20.27 -12.12 -18.04
N ASP A 154 20.38 -11.30 -19.10
CA ASP A 154 20.48 -11.76 -20.49
C ASP A 154 21.84 -12.41 -20.85
N GLN A 155 22.87 -12.27 -19.99
CA GLN A 155 24.18 -12.89 -20.20
C GLN A 155 24.33 -14.27 -19.53
N THR A 156 23.28 -14.78 -18.87
CA THR A 156 23.31 -16.05 -18.12
C THR A 156 22.45 -17.16 -18.73
N THR A 157 21.99 -16.99 -19.97
CA THR A 157 21.34 -18.05 -20.77
C THR A 157 22.27 -18.48 -21.89
#